data_AF-A0A935Z6U1-F1
#
_entry.id   AF-A0A935Z6U1-F1
#
_cell.length_a   1.000
_cell.length_b   1.000
_cell.length_c   1.000
_cell.angle_alpha   90.00
_cell.angle_beta   90.00
_cell.angle_gamma   90.00
#
_symmetry.space_group_name_H-M   'P 1'
#
loop_
_entity.id
_entity.type
_entity.pdbx_description
1 polymer ?
#
loop_
_entity_poly.entity_id
_entity_poly.type
_entity_poly.pdbx_seq_one_letter_code
_entity_poly.pdbx_strand_id
1 'polypeptide(L)'
;MNAGADRMVLRSWKALFDERRVRVVPRTVGPVVPFVGPGVDVLGDEAAGLFFHLRPIVEWFEGHEAGQVLRSVSFDLDKRRFLATLRPVDGRAGKAVVPCRIDEGSAPELFDLGHLVGPAIARAASIVLLRRPNVTGV
;
A
#
# COMPACT_ATOMS: atom_id res chain seq x y z
N MET A 1 -10.50 25.61 8.53
CA MET A 1 -10.24 24.43 7.68
C MET A 1 -8.76 24.13 7.79
N ASN A 2 -8.36 22.99 8.36
CA ASN A 2 -6.95 22.67 8.59
C ASN A 2 -6.28 22.26 7.28
N ALA A 3 -5.61 23.22 6.63
CA ALA A 3 -4.85 23.07 5.39
C ALA A 3 -3.58 22.18 5.52
N GLY A 4 -3.36 21.54 6.67
CA GLY A 4 -2.15 20.74 6.95
C GLY A 4 -2.17 19.32 6.38
N ALA A 5 -3.33 18.77 6.03
CA ALA A 5 -3.45 17.39 5.54
C ALA A 5 -3.29 17.24 4.02
N ASP A 6 -3.09 18.33 3.29
CA ASP A 6 -3.21 18.31 1.82
C ASP A 6 -2.05 17.62 1.09
N ARG A 7 -0.95 17.29 1.77
CA ARG A 7 0.15 16.49 1.19
C ARG A 7 0.83 15.61 2.23
N MET A 8 0.22 14.47 2.53
CA MET A 8 0.95 13.36 3.13
C MET A 8 1.99 12.85 2.12
N VAL A 9 3.25 12.79 2.52
CA VAL A 9 4.29 12.12 1.75
C VAL A 9 4.41 10.69 2.25
N LEU A 10 4.31 9.71 1.36
CA LEU A 10 4.41 8.30 1.74
C LEU A 10 5.87 7.88 1.94
N ARG A 11 6.13 7.09 2.98
CA ARG A 11 7.35 6.27 3.08
C ARG A 11 7.08 4.89 2.50
N SER A 12 5.99 4.26 2.92
CA SER A 12 5.57 2.97 2.41
C SER A 12 4.07 2.75 2.56
N TRP A 13 3.56 1.76 1.85
CA TRP A 13 2.20 1.25 2.03
C TRP A 13 2.17 -0.27 1.85
N LYS A 14 1.16 -0.93 2.43
CA LYS A 14 0.90 -2.37 2.31
C LYS A 14 -0.60 -2.63 2.16
N ALA A 15 -1.00 -3.23 1.05
CA ALA A 15 -2.34 -3.75 0.83
C ALA A 15 -2.43 -5.21 1.27
N LEU A 16 -3.47 -5.53 2.03
CA LEU A 16 -3.86 -6.86 2.49
C LEU A 16 -5.27 -7.11 1.95
N PHE A 17 -5.36 -7.81 0.82
CA PHE A 17 -6.59 -7.89 0.04
C PHE A 17 -7.69 -8.65 0.79
N ASP A 18 -7.35 -9.79 1.41
CA ASP A 18 -8.29 -10.60 2.20
C ASP A 18 -8.85 -9.84 3.43
N GLU A 19 -8.03 -8.98 4.03
CA GLU A 19 -8.41 -8.22 5.23
C GLU A 19 -9.12 -6.91 4.89
N ARG A 20 -9.25 -6.58 3.60
CA ARG A 20 -9.75 -5.27 3.12
C ARG A 20 -9.06 -4.11 3.86
N ARG A 21 -7.72 -4.17 3.90
CA ARG A 21 -6.89 -3.21 4.64
C ARG A 21 -5.74 -2.70 3.79
N VAL A 22 -5.49 -1.39 3.86
CA VAL A 22 -4.25 -0.76 3.38
C VAL A 22 -3.58 -0.05 4.55
N ARG A 23 -2.43 -0.55 4.99
CA ARG A 23 -1.58 0.12 5.98
C ARG A 23 -0.66 1.09 5.28
N VAL A 24 -0.60 2.32 5.75
CA VAL A 24 0.22 3.40 5.21
C VAL A 24 1.18 3.88 6.28
N VAL A 25 2.45 4.04 5.92
CA VAL A 25 3.45 4.67 6.77
C VAL A 25 3.83 5.99 6.10
N PRO A 26 3.36 7.13 6.65
CA PRO A 26 3.78 8.43 6.16
C PRO A 26 5.25 8.68 6.48
N ARG A 27 5.92 9.40 5.59
CA ARG A 27 7.17 10.11 5.87
C ARG A 27 6.87 11.43 6.58
N THR A 28 5.93 12.21 6.04
CA THR A 28 5.46 13.47 6.62
C THR A 28 3.94 13.57 6.56
N VAL A 29 3.38 14.39 7.46
CA VAL A 29 1.98 14.79 7.47
C VAL A 29 1.91 16.29 7.22
N GLY A 30 1.68 16.67 5.97
CA GLY A 30 1.83 18.04 5.50
C GLY A 30 3.25 18.35 4.99
N PRO A 31 3.54 19.62 4.67
CA PRO A 31 4.72 20.00 3.88
C PRO A 31 6.05 19.60 4.50
N VAL A 32 6.16 19.62 5.83
CA VAL A 32 7.45 19.46 6.54
C VAL A 32 7.36 18.70 7.86
N VAL A 33 6.18 18.35 8.37
CA VAL A 33 6.05 17.74 9.69
C VAL A 33 6.37 16.24 9.59
N PRO A 34 7.47 15.75 10.18
CA PRO A 34 7.78 14.31 10.17
C PRO A 34 6.69 13.53 10.88
N PHE A 35 6.30 12.40 10.31
CA PHE A 35 5.32 11.54 10.97
C PHE A 35 5.99 10.73 12.08
N VAL A 36 5.43 10.85 13.29
CA VAL A 36 5.82 10.06 14.46
C VAL A 36 4.58 9.35 14.98
N GLY A 37 4.58 8.02 14.93
CA GLY A 37 3.48 7.21 15.42
C GLY A 37 3.30 5.90 14.67
N PRO A 38 2.28 5.10 15.05
CA PRO A 38 1.92 3.89 14.33
C PRO A 38 1.35 4.26 12.96
N GLY A 39 1.57 3.38 11.96
CA GLY A 39 1.00 3.53 10.63
C GLY A 39 -0.52 3.77 10.62
N VAL A 40 -1.00 4.31 9.51
CA VAL A 40 -2.42 4.60 9.27
C VAL A 40 -3.05 3.44 8.53
N ASP A 41 -4.07 2.81 9.12
CA ASP A 41 -4.81 1.74 8.48
C ASP A 41 -6.09 2.30 7.84
N VAL A 42 -6.18 2.19 6.52
CA VAL A 42 -7.42 2.39 5.76
C VAL A 42 -8.12 1.03 5.69
N LEU A 43 -9.41 0.96 6.03
CA LEU A 43 -10.15 -0.29 6.23
C LEU A 43 -11.45 -0.35 5.43
N GLY A 44 -11.94 -1.56 5.18
CA GLY A 44 -13.30 -1.79 4.67
C GLY A 44 -13.51 -1.26 3.24
N ASP A 45 -14.59 -0.50 3.06
CA ASP A 45 -15.00 0.02 1.74
C ASP A 45 -14.01 1.05 1.19
N GLU A 46 -13.40 1.85 2.06
CA GLU A 46 -12.36 2.82 1.69
C GLU A 46 -11.11 2.10 1.14
N ALA A 47 -10.71 1.00 1.78
CA ALA A 47 -9.62 0.16 1.29
C ALA A 47 -9.98 -0.56 -0.01
N ALA A 48 -11.22 -1.03 -0.15
CA ALA A 48 -11.69 -1.67 -1.39
C ALA A 48 -11.68 -0.69 -2.58
N GLY A 49 -12.01 0.59 -2.35
CA GLY A 49 -11.86 1.63 -3.36
C GLY A 49 -10.40 1.81 -3.82
N LEU A 50 -9.44 1.68 -2.92
CA LEU A 50 -8.01 1.70 -3.27
C LEU A 50 -7.58 0.47 -4.08
N PHE A 51 -8.21 -0.69 -3.86
CA PHE A 51 -7.88 -1.92 -4.61
C PHE A 51 -8.18 -1.78 -6.10
N PHE A 52 -9.18 -0.97 -6.48
CA PHE A 52 -9.42 -0.63 -7.88
C PHE A 52 -8.20 0.02 -8.54
N HIS A 53 -7.55 0.96 -7.84
CA HIS A 53 -6.33 1.60 -8.33
C HIS A 53 -5.12 0.66 -8.35
N LEU A 54 -5.10 -0.33 -7.46
CA LEU A 54 -4.04 -1.34 -7.39
C LEU A 54 -4.20 -2.45 -8.44
N ARG A 55 -5.31 -2.51 -9.18
CA ARG A 55 -5.56 -3.57 -10.16
C ARG A 55 -4.41 -3.81 -11.14
N PRO A 56 -3.77 -2.80 -11.75
CA PRO A 56 -2.62 -3.02 -12.64
C PRO A 56 -1.43 -3.68 -11.93
N ILE A 57 -1.20 -3.37 -10.65
CA ILE A 57 -0.14 -3.99 -9.83
C ILE A 57 -0.49 -5.46 -9.55
N VAL A 58 -1.77 -5.74 -9.24
CA VAL A 58 -2.28 -7.11 -9.06
C VAL A 58 -2.08 -7.92 -10.35
N GLU A 59 -2.55 -7.40 -11.47
CA GLU A 59 -2.43 -8.03 -12.79
C GLU A 59 -0.97 -8.30 -13.17
N TRP A 60 -0.06 -7.38 -12.85
CA TRP A 60 1.37 -7.58 -13.06
C TRP A 60 1.88 -8.79 -12.26
N PHE A 61 1.59 -8.88 -10.96
CA PHE A 61 2.06 -10.00 -10.13
C PHE A 61 1.42 -11.34 -10.53
N GLU A 62 0.12 -11.37 -10.79
CA GLU A 62 -0.60 -12.59 -11.15
C GLU A 62 -0.24 -13.08 -12.57
N GLY A 63 0.11 -12.16 -13.47
CA GLY A 63 0.61 -12.50 -14.81
C GLY A 63 2.01 -13.13 -14.80
N HIS A 64 2.84 -12.82 -13.79
CA HIS A 64 4.18 -13.39 -13.66
C HIS A 64 4.18 -14.83 -13.12
N GLU A 65 3.18 -15.21 -12.32
CA GLU A 65 3.12 -16.51 -11.66
C GLU A 65 1.76 -17.18 -11.91
N ALA A 66 1.68 -17.94 -13.00
CA ALA A 66 0.43 -18.57 -13.44
C ALA A 66 -0.18 -19.49 -12.36
N GLY A 67 -1.47 -19.28 -12.08
CA GLY A 67 -2.22 -20.06 -11.09
C GLY A 67 -2.00 -19.60 -9.65
N GLN A 68 -1.41 -18.42 -9.45
CA GLN A 68 -1.33 -17.74 -8.17
C GLN A 68 -2.21 -16.49 -8.16
N VAL A 69 -2.69 -16.11 -6.98
CA VAL A 69 -3.37 -14.84 -6.71
C VAL A 69 -2.59 -14.02 -5.71
N LEU A 70 -2.60 -12.71 -5.86
CA LEU A 70 -1.89 -11.80 -4.97
C LEU A 70 -2.64 -11.65 -3.64
N ARG A 71 -2.01 -12.10 -2.54
CA ARG A 71 -2.59 -12.02 -1.18
C ARG A 71 -2.29 -10.68 -0.51
N SER A 72 -1.07 -10.18 -0.69
CA SER A 72 -0.66 -8.88 -0.17
C SER A 72 0.49 -8.30 -0.98
N VAL A 73 0.57 -6.99 -1.04
CA VAL A 73 1.68 -6.27 -1.66
C VAL A 73 2.01 -5.03 -0.85
N SER A 74 3.30 -4.73 -0.72
CA SER A 74 3.80 -3.50 -0.13
C SER A 74 4.81 -2.84 -1.03
N PHE A 75 4.79 -1.51 -1.06
CA PHE A 75 5.79 -0.70 -1.73
C PHE A 75 6.49 0.20 -0.71
N ASP A 76 7.82 0.09 -0.64
CA ASP A 76 8.70 0.98 0.11
C ASP A 76 9.31 1.98 -0.89
N LEU A 77 8.88 3.24 -0.81
CA LEU A 77 9.29 4.29 -1.74
C LEU A 77 10.74 4.71 -1.49
N ASP A 78 11.21 4.62 -0.24
CA ASP A 78 12.56 5.01 0.14
C ASP A 78 13.57 3.99 -0.37
N LYS A 79 13.24 2.70 -0.24
CA LYS A 79 14.07 1.59 -0.71
C LYS A 79 13.85 1.25 -2.18
N ARG A 80 12.85 1.86 -2.81
CA ARG A 80 12.39 1.54 -4.18
C ARG A 80 12.24 0.02 -4.33
N ARG A 81 11.36 -0.56 -3.51
CA ARG A 81 11.12 -2.01 -3.46
C ARG A 81 9.66 -2.39 -3.31
N PHE A 82 9.22 -3.36 -4.12
CA PHE A 82 8.01 -4.12 -3.86
C PHE A 82 8.31 -5.43 -3.12
N LEU A 83 7.44 -5.74 -2.15
CA LEU A 83 7.33 -7.07 -1.56
C LEU A 83 5.90 -7.55 -1.75
N ALA A 84 5.75 -8.74 -2.31
CA ALA A 84 4.46 -9.36 -2.55
C ALA A 84 4.43 -10.76 -1.94
N THR A 85 3.22 -11.22 -1.65
CA THR A 85 2.95 -12.58 -1.21
C THR A 85 1.84 -13.12 -2.08
N LEU A 86 2.13 -14.15 -2.86
CA LEU A 86 1.14 -14.83 -3.67
C LEU A 86 0.72 -16.16 -3.02
N ARG A 87 -0.48 -16.61 -3.34
CA ARG A 87 -1.02 -17.90 -2.91
C ARG A 87 -1.73 -18.61 -4.07
N PRO A 88 -1.87 -19.94 -4.03
CA PRO A 88 -2.52 -20.68 -5.12
C PRO A 88 -4.00 -20.32 -5.25
N VAL A 89 -4.51 -20.22 -6.48
CA VAL A 89 -5.94 -19.94 -6.77
C VAL A 89 -6.85 -21.00 -6.14
N ASP A 90 -6.43 -22.26 -6.19
CA ASP A 90 -7.23 -23.42 -5.80
C ASP A 90 -7.13 -23.75 -4.30
N GLY A 91 -6.36 -22.99 -3.53
CA GLY A 91 -6.10 -23.25 -2.11
C GLY A 91 -5.56 -24.66 -1.83
N ARG A 92 -5.14 -25.40 -2.86
CA ARG A 92 -4.76 -26.80 -2.72
C ARG A 92 -3.50 -26.88 -1.87
N ALA A 93 -3.61 -27.63 -0.78
CA ALA A 93 -2.49 -27.97 0.07
C ALA A 93 -1.37 -28.57 -0.79
N GLY A 94 -0.25 -27.85 -0.92
CA GLY A 94 0.93 -28.32 -1.66
C GLY A 94 1.64 -27.27 -2.53
N LYS A 95 0.94 -26.22 -3.01
CA LYS A 95 1.62 -25.08 -3.63
C LYS A 95 1.99 -24.04 -2.55
N ALA A 96 3.28 -23.78 -2.40
CA ALA A 96 3.79 -22.89 -1.37
C ALA A 96 3.35 -21.44 -1.60
N VAL A 97 3.18 -20.70 -0.49
CA VAL A 97 3.12 -19.24 -0.52
C VAL A 97 4.42 -18.72 -1.13
N VAL A 98 4.32 -17.90 -2.18
CA VAL A 98 5.50 -17.38 -2.89
C VAL A 98 5.75 -15.93 -2.43
N PRO A 99 6.82 -15.67 -1.66
CA PRO A 99 7.27 -14.31 -1.41
C PRO A 99 8.02 -13.79 -2.63
N CYS A 100 7.56 -12.69 -3.20
CA CYS A 100 8.25 -12.00 -4.28
C CYS A 100 8.88 -10.72 -3.75
N ARG A 101 10.13 -10.50 -4.13
CA ARG A 101 10.83 -9.24 -3.90
C ARG A 101 11.27 -8.71 -5.25
N ILE A 102 10.80 -7.50 -5.57
CA ILE A 102 11.16 -6.80 -6.79
C ILE A 102 11.81 -5.48 -6.39
N ASP A 103 13.08 -5.33 -6.73
CA ASP A 103 13.80 -4.06 -6.63
C ASP A 103 13.68 -3.34 -7.98
N GLU A 104 13.72 -2.00 -8.00
CA GLU A 104 13.34 -1.20 -9.18
C GLU A 104 14.01 -1.57 -10.51
N GLY A 105 15.30 -1.87 -10.48
CA GLY A 105 16.04 -2.21 -11.71
C GLY A 105 15.51 -3.44 -12.44
N SER A 106 14.69 -4.28 -11.79
CA SER A 106 14.15 -5.51 -12.37
C SER A 106 12.82 -5.33 -13.11
N ALA A 107 12.05 -4.28 -12.80
CA ALA A 107 10.70 -4.10 -13.34
C ALA A 107 10.24 -2.64 -13.25
N PRO A 108 10.88 -1.70 -13.96
CA PRO A 108 10.62 -0.26 -13.82
C PRO A 108 9.15 0.13 -14.00
N GLU A 109 8.42 -0.56 -14.87
CA GLU A 109 6.98 -0.33 -15.10
C GLU A 109 6.12 -0.58 -13.85
N LEU A 110 6.52 -1.52 -12.99
CA LEU A 110 5.83 -1.76 -11.71
C LEU A 110 6.00 -0.58 -10.75
N PHE A 111 7.13 0.12 -10.82
CA PHE A 111 7.44 1.29 -9.99
C PHE A 111 6.69 2.52 -10.46
N ASP A 112 6.54 2.71 -11.77
CA ASP A 112 5.67 3.73 -12.34
C ASP A 112 4.22 3.55 -11.86
N LEU A 113 3.72 2.31 -11.84
CA LEU A 113 2.40 1.99 -11.26
C LEU A 113 2.35 2.31 -9.76
N GLY A 114 3.39 1.96 -8.99
CA GLY A 114 3.53 2.29 -7.57
C GLY A 114 3.46 3.79 -7.29
N HIS A 115 4.10 4.60 -8.14
CA HIS A 115 4.05 6.05 -8.05
C HIS A 115 2.68 6.61 -8.46
N LEU A 116 2.05 6.03 -9.48
CA LEU A 116 0.72 6.42 -9.95
C LEU A 116 -0.36 6.24 -8.88
N VAL A 117 -0.31 5.16 -8.09
CA VAL A 117 -1.30 4.86 -7.04
C VAL A 117 -1.05 5.63 -5.73
N GLY A 118 0.19 6.06 -5.50
CA GLY A 118 0.62 6.74 -4.27
C GLY A 118 -0.28 7.90 -3.84
N PRO A 119 -0.63 8.85 -4.73
CA PRO A 119 -1.52 9.98 -4.40
C PRO A 119 -2.90 9.57 -3.88
N ALA A 120 -3.51 8.51 -4.43
CA ALA A 120 -4.82 8.03 -3.97
C ALA A 120 -4.72 7.43 -2.56
N ILE A 121 -3.68 6.62 -2.32
CA ILE A 121 -3.40 6.04 -1.00
C ILE A 121 -3.12 7.12 0.04
N ALA A 122 -2.29 8.11 -0.30
CA ALA A 122 -1.96 9.23 0.57
C ALA A 122 -3.20 10.04 0.95
N ARG A 123 -4.09 10.30 -0.02
CA ARG A 123 -5.35 11.01 0.23
C ARG A 123 -6.26 10.24 1.19
N ALA A 124 -6.47 8.94 0.96
CA ALA A 124 -7.29 8.11 1.83
C ALA A 124 -6.73 8.04 3.26
N ALA A 125 -5.42 7.81 3.41
CA ALA A 125 -4.77 7.79 4.71
C ALA A 125 -4.83 9.14 5.42
N SER A 126 -4.73 10.26 4.69
CA SER A 126 -4.88 11.61 5.28
C SER A 126 -6.27 11.82 5.87
N ILE A 127 -7.31 11.36 5.19
CA ILE A 127 -8.69 11.42 5.70
C ILE A 127 -8.85 10.58 6.98
N VAL A 128 -8.33 9.36 7.00
CA VAL A 128 -8.35 8.51 8.20
C VAL A 128 -7.59 9.17 9.36
N LEU A 129 -6.42 9.72 9.08
CA LEU A 129 -5.60 10.38 10.09
C LEU A 129 -6.30 11.60 10.69
N LEU A 130 -6.96 12.42 9.87
CA LEU A 130 -7.75 13.58 10.32
C LEU A 130 -8.93 13.20 11.22
N ARG A 131 -9.46 11.98 11.07
CA ARG A 131 -10.55 11.45 11.90
C ARG A 131 -10.06 10.84 13.21
N ARG A 132 -8.74 10.65 13.40
CA ARG A 132 -8.22 10.19 14.69
C ARG A 132 -8.51 11.28 15.71
N PRO A 133 -9.10 10.94 16.88
CA PRO A 133 -9.15 11.90 17.97
C PRO A 133 -7.72 12.35 18.23
N ASN A 134 -7.50 13.67 18.28
CA ASN A 134 -6.19 14.26 18.53
C ASN A 134 -5.56 13.52 19.71
N VAL A 135 -4.50 12.75 19.47
CA VAL A 135 -3.59 12.37 20.55
C VAL A 135 -2.76 13.63 20.81
N THR A 136 -3.39 14.64 21.42
CA THR A 136 -2.70 15.69 22.14
C THR A 136 -2.12 15.04 23.38
N GLY A 137 -0.92 14.48 23.22
CA GLY A 137 -0.06 14.04 24.31
C GLY A 137 1.25 14.82 24.22
N VAL A 138 1.20 16.07 24.65
CA VAL A 138 2.34 16.72 25.31
C VAL A 138 2.01 16.70 26.79
#